data_AF-A0A958DBT0-F1
#
_entry.id   AF-A0A958DBT0-F1
#
_cell.length_a   1.000
_cell.length_b   1.000
_cell.length_c   1.000
_cell.angle_alpha   90.00
_cell.angle_beta   90.00
_cell.angle_gamma   90.00
#
_symmetry.space_group_name_H-M   'P 1'
#
loop_
_entity.id
_entity.type
_entity.pdbx_description
1 polymer ?
#
loop_
_entity_poly.entity_id
_entity_poly.type
_entity_poly.pdbx_seq_one_letter_code
_entity_poly.pdbx_strand_id
1 'polypeptide(L)'
;GQPLPGETIWFQPKDGAAPAPAGRTELQPEGFPLSLESPPDLLDAVSIAPGPDGTVLVLDSHPLRPFSRLLQYQDGLLMASYSLEDAVTVADPATGPGATVTFSVVGHDVAYCAAPDGEGLANQKSLVYIAEQAGNQTLAFEMDEDAEQLIAQPLYLPMRRWQGKALVCAGGQVYYDFADRWVSLQPFMDCQYDSRAVLVTPPDFAGWIAATGLESPPAAPDKVTGAPLDSALAGCVWHRLLLDAQIPPGTAVQVRARAADDARLLSQQSWLVQPTLYLRSNGCELPYQDPWKDLETVPQRTGTWELLFQGVQGRYLQLELTLTGSGRATPALRNLRAWYPRFSYSENYLPAIYREDPVPASFIERWLANFEGFFTYIEDHIEHVDALFDPRTAPADTLQWLACWFGMVLDPLWDEQRRRFFIRYADHIFRRRGTLAGLQIALRLYLEPNVDASLFDPACWEGGVVRIVERFRTRKLSGAALGDATAESGSTDPADEAHRFTVLLPHDLDDEQLAMAGRIVDLEKPAHTEFELKRFWDLFRVEEARLGLDTRLGESSRFLPLILGESYLAGSYLPAAYPFDVEDRIIVERDRIGGLRPL
;
A
#
# COMPACT_ATOMS: atom_id res chain seq x y z
N GLY A 1 -10.20 -30.45 54.49
CA GLY A 1 -10.56 -30.32 53.07
C GLY A 1 -10.23 -28.90 52.64
N GLN A 2 -9.47 -28.75 51.56
CA GLN A 2 -9.00 -27.47 51.01
C GLN A 2 -10.14 -26.55 50.53
N PRO A 3 -9.86 -25.23 50.49
CA PRO A 3 -9.93 -24.52 49.21
C PRO A 3 -8.80 -23.49 48.94
N LEU A 4 -8.47 -23.38 47.64
CA LEU A 4 -8.01 -22.28 46.75
C LEU A 4 -6.88 -21.25 47.12
N PRO A 5 -5.93 -21.00 46.18
CA PRO A 5 -4.95 -19.92 46.24
C PRO A 5 -5.35 -18.68 45.41
N GLY A 6 -5.06 -17.48 45.94
CA GLY A 6 -5.17 -16.19 45.26
C GLY A 6 -4.19 -15.18 45.86
N GLU A 7 -3.22 -14.78 45.02
CA GLU A 7 -2.46 -13.53 44.94
C GLU A 7 -2.06 -12.74 46.21
N THR A 8 -0.75 -12.57 46.41
CA THR A 8 -0.17 -11.22 46.61
C THR A 8 1.30 -11.18 46.16
N ILE A 9 1.61 -10.21 45.30
CA ILE A 9 2.91 -9.94 44.67
C ILE A 9 3.83 -9.22 45.66
N TRP A 10 4.88 -9.86 46.18
CA TRP A 10 5.87 -9.21 47.04
C TRP A 10 7.29 -9.64 46.67
N PHE A 11 7.97 -8.83 45.85
CA PHE A 11 9.44 -8.78 45.80
C PHE A 11 9.89 -7.35 46.10
N GLN A 12 10.17 -7.08 47.37
CA GLN A 12 10.99 -5.95 47.82
C GLN A 12 12.19 -6.52 48.61
N PRO A 13 13.38 -5.89 48.56
CA PRO A 13 14.53 -6.34 49.33
C PRO A 13 14.33 -6.07 50.83
N LYS A 14 14.87 -6.98 51.66
CA LYS A 14 14.56 -7.15 53.08
C LYS A 14 15.30 -6.19 54.05
N ASP A 15 16.16 -5.31 53.55
CA ASP A 15 16.91 -4.34 54.37
C ASP A 15 16.70 -2.90 53.86
N GLY A 16 15.98 -2.10 54.65
CA GLY A 16 15.50 -0.75 54.33
C GLY A 16 16.54 0.35 54.45
N ALA A 17 17.62 0.29 53.67
CA ALA A 17 18.49 1.43 53.43
C ALA A 17 18.61 1.66 51.92
N ALA A 18 18.18 2.84 51.45
CA ALA A 18 18.44 3.26 50.08
C ALA A 18 19.96 3.27 49.86
N PRO A 19 20.50 2.57 48.84
CA PRO A 19 21.88 2.78 48.47
C PRO A 19 21.98 4.23 47.98
N ALA A 20 22.81 5.03 48.66
CA ALA A 20 23.28 6.28 48.08
C ALA A 20 23.82 5.98 46.67
N PRO A 21 23.54 6.80 45.65
CA PRO A 21 24.05 6.55 44.31
C PRO A 21 25.58 6.54 44.41
N ALA A 22 26.16 5.35 44.34
CA ALA A 22 27.56 5.21 44.00
C ALA A 22 27.69 5.87 42.64
N GLY A 23 28.46 6.96 42.57
CA GLY A 23 28.77 7.64 41.32
C GLY A 23 29.19 6.57 40.33
N ARG A 24 28.39 6.37 39.29
CA ARG A 24 28.82 5.60 38.13
C ARG A 24 30.02 6.37 37.61
N THR A 25 31.20 5.79 37.79
CA THR A 25 32.35 6.11 36.95
C THR A 25 31.87 5.83 35.53
N GLU A 26 31.48 6.89 34.82
CA GLU A 26 31.36 6.84 33.37
C GLU A 26 32.76 6.57 32.84
N LEU A 27 33.11 5.28 32.71
CA LEU A 27 33.98 4.88 31.63
C LEU A 27 33.12 4.97 30.37
N GLN A 28 32.92 6.18 29.86
CA GLN A 28 32.73 6.30 28.43
C GLN A 28 34.02 5.72 27.84
N PRO A 29 33.98 4.64 27.04
CA PRO A 29 35.17 4.23 26.32
C PRO A 29 35.65 5.46 25.55
N GLU A 30 36.92 5.84 25.73
CA GLU A 30 37.52 6.84 24.84
C GLU A 30 37.35 6.30 23.43
N GLY A 31 36.50 6.98 22.64
CA GLY A 31 36.28 6.60 21.25
C GLY A 31 37.63 6.53 20.55
N PHE A 32 37.93 5.40 19.90
CA PHE A 32 39.15 5.27 19.13
C PHE A 32 39.07 6.21 17.91
N PRO A 33 39.93 7.24 17.81
CA PRO A 33 40.01 8.00 16.57
C PRO A 33 40.60 7.10 15.49
N LEU A 34 39.85 6.83 14.42
CA LEU A 34 40.38 6.16 13.24
C LEU A 34 41.48 7.05 12.66
N SER A 35 42.74 6.61 12.73
CA SER A 35 43.87 7.38 12.19
C SER A 35 43.74 7.46 10.67
N LEU A 36 43.84 8.69 10.14
CA LEU A 36 43.79 9.06 8.72
C LEU A 36 44.91 8.40 7.89
N GLU A 37 44.79 7.11 7.62
CA GLU A 37 45.16 6.57 6.32
C GLU A 37 43.87 6.52 5.51
N SER A 38 43.68 7.52 4.64
CA SER A 38 42.43 7.72 3.91
C SER A 38 42.01 6.45 3.16
N PRO A 39 40.73 6.01 3.22
CA PRO A 39 40.21 5.20 2.12
C PRO A 39 40.41 6.02 0.83
N PRO A 40 40.73 5.39 -0.31
CA PRO A 40 41.10 6.12 -1.53
C PRO A 40 39.99 7.04 -2.12
N ASP A 41 38.76 7.02 -1.57
CA ASP A 41 37.57 7.73 -2.06
C ASP A 41 36.72 8.36 -0.91
N LEU A 42 35.65 9.10 -1.27
CA LEU A 42 34.58 9.51 -0.33
C LEU A 42 33.98 8.28 0.38
N LEU A 43 34.01 8.28 1.71
CA LEU A 43 33.39 7.29 2.61
C LEU A 43 31.99 7.74 3.01
N ASP A 44 30.99 6.88 2.79
CA ASP A 44 29.61 7.04 3.26
C ASP A 44 29.23 5.82 4.12
N ALA A 45 29.69 5.85 5.37
CA ALA A 45 29.52 4.75 6.31
C ALA A 45 28.07 4.64 6.78
N VAL A 46 27.39 3.55 6.43
CA VAL A 46 25.98 3.31 6.74
C VAL A 46 25.78 2.37 7.93
N SER A 47 26.75 1.51 8.24
CA SER A 47 26.67 0.60 9.38
C SER A 47 28.06 0.19 9.92
N ILE A 48 28.11 -0.19 11.19
CA ILE A 48 29.31 -0.63 11.91
C ILE A 48 29.00 -1.90 12.69
N ALA A 49 29.85 -2.92 12.58
CA ALA A 49 29.72 -4.16 13.32
C ALA A 49 31.01 -4.50 14.08
N PRO A 50 30.93 -4.85 15.38
CA PRO A 50 32.06 -5.38 16.10
C PRO A 50 32.30 -6.85 15.69
N GLY A 51 33.57 -7.20 15.50
CA GLY A 51 34.02 -8.56 15.29
C GLY A 51 34.38 -9.30 16.57
N PRO A 52 34.45 -10.64 16.51
CA PRO A 52 34.76 -11.48 17.67
C PRO A 52 36.20 -11.32 18.17
N ASP A 53 37.13 -10.92 17.30
CA ASP A 53 38.57 -10.79 17.60
C ASP A 53 39.01 -9.33 17.87
N GLY A 54 38.06 -8.44 18.20
CA GLY A 54 38.32 -7.01 18.41
C GLY A 54 38.45 -6.19 17.12
N THR A 55 38.23 -6.81 15.96
CA THR A 55 38.10 -6.12 14.68
C THR A 55 36.80 -5.32 14.62
N VAL A 56 36.79 -4.27 13.80
CA VAL A 56 35.60 -3.44 13.55
C VAL A 56 35.36 -3.42 12.05
N LEU A 57 34.15 -3.80 11.63
CA LEU A 57 33.74 -3.72 10.24
C LEU A 57 32.90 -2.47 10.03
N VAL A 58 33.19 -1.72 8.97
CA VAL A 58 32.42 -0.56 8.54
C VAL A 58 31.86 -0.84 7.15
N LEU A 59 30.54 -0.79 7.01
CA LEU A 59 29.85 -0.91 5.73
C LEU A 59 29.71 0.47 5.10
N ASP A 60 30.27 0.63 3.91
CA ASP A 60 30.27 1.86 3.13
C ASP A 60 29.35 1.70 1.91
N SER A 61 28.33 2.54 1.79
CA SER A 61 27.29 2.47 0.75
C SER A 61 27.08 3.84 0.12
N HIS A 62 28.00 4.24 -0.75
CA HIS A 62 27.96 5.55 -1.39
C HIS A 62 26.90 5.62 -2.52
N PRO A 63 26.05 6.66 -2.60
CA PRO A 63 24.92 6.76 -3.55
C PRO A 63 25.29 6.65 -5.05
N LEU A 64 26.53 7.00 -5.40
CA LEU A 64 27.05 6.92 -6.77
C LEU A 64 27.65 5.56 -7.15
N ARG A 65 27.76 4.62 -6.20
CA ARG A 65 28.24 3.26 -6.44
C ARG A 65 27.07 2.27 -6.40
N PRO A 66 26.91 1.38 -7.39
CA PRO A 66 25.86 0.37 -7.39
C PRO A 66 26.20 -0.85 -6.49
N PHE A 67 27.15 -0.72 -5.57
CA PHE A 67 27.62 -1.76 -4.65
C PHE A 67 28.21 -1.13 -3.39
N SER A 68 28.20 -1.89 -2.29
CA SER A 68 28.81 -1.50 -1.02
C SER A 68 30.25 -2.00 -0.89
N ARG A 69 31.02 -1.39 0.00
CA ARG A 69 32.34 -1.88 0.44
C ARG A 69 32.31 -2.21 1.92
N LEU A 70 33.03 -3.24 2.32
CA LEU A 70 33.21 -3.60 3.72
C LEU A 70 34.65 -3.31 4.11
N LEU A 71 34.85 -2.38 5.03
CA LEU A 71 36.16 -1.96 5.51
C LEU A 71 36.44 -2.62 6.85
N GLN A 72 37.56 -3.33 6.96
CA GLN A 72 37.99 -3.99 8.19
C GLN A 72 39.06 -3.16 8.89
N TYR A 73 38.77 -2.76 10.12
CA TYR A 73 39.68 -2.02 10.99
C TYR A 73 40.13 -2.89 12.17
N GLN A 74 41.39 -2.74 12.57
CA GLN A 74 41.93 -3.30 13.80
C GLN A 74 42.82 -2.26 14.46
N ASP A 75 42.60 -1.98 15.75
CA ASP A 75 43.34 -0.97 16.53
C ASP A 75 43.44 0.41 15.85
N GLY A 76 42.42 0.77 15.05
CA GLY A 76 42.32 2.06 14.35
C GLY A 76 43.01 2.11 12.98
N LEU A 77 43.65 1.03 12.53
CA LEU A 77 44.26 0.90 11.21
C LEU A 77 43.34 0.15 10.24
N LEU A 78 43.27 0.61 8.98
CA LEU A 78 42.55 -0.09 7.91
C LEU A 78 43.37 -1.30 7.46
N MET A 79 42.81 -2.50 7.66
CA MET A 79 43.48 -3.76 7.37
C MET A 79 43.16 -4.25 5.95
N ALA A 80 41.89 -4.17 5.55
CA ALA A 80 41.41 -4.66 4.26
C ALA A 80 40.13 -3.92 3.83
N SER A 81 39.88 -3.92 2.52
CA SER A 81 38.66 -3.37 1.91
C SER A 81 38.05 -4.37 0.94
N TYR A 82 36.94 -4.97 1.33
CA TYR A 82 36.24 -5.96 0.51
C TYR A 82 35.18 -5.31 -0.38
N SER A 83 35.22 -5.61 -1.67
CA SER A 83 34.20 -5.16 -2.62
C SER A 83 33.00 -6.10 -2.64
N LEU A 84 31.78 -5.55 -2.66
CA LEU A 84 30.57 -6.31 -2.94
C LEU A 84 30.11 -6.24 -4.40
N GLU A 85 30.97 -5.74 -5.30
CA GLU A 85 30.74 -5.80 -6.75
C GLU A 85 30.79 -7.25 -7.22
N ASP A 86 29.75 -7.70 -7.93
CA ASP A 86 29.62 -9.08 -8.43
C ASP A 86 29.82 -10.19 -7.37
N ALA A 87 29.62 -9.86 -6.09
CA ALA A 87 29.98 -10.72 -4.97
C ALA A 87 29.09 -11.96 -4.80
N VAL A 88 27.91 -11.99 -5.44
CA VAL A 88 26.99 -13.11 -5.36
C VAL A 88 26.78 -13.73 -6.73
N THR A 89 27.17 -15.00 -6.87
CA THR A 89 26.91 -15.80 -8.07
C THR A 89 25.63 -16.61 -7.89
N VAL A 90 24.67 -16.43 -8.79
CA VAL A 90 23.41 -17.19 -8.81
C VAL A 90 23.22 -17.88 -10.16
N ALA A 91 22.42 -18.94 -10.19
CA ALA A 91 22.05 -19.57 -11.45
C ALA A 91 21.23 -18.60 -12.32
N ASP A 92 21.57 -18.50 -13.60
CA ASP A 92 20.86 -17.74 -14.62
C ASP A 92 19.87 -18.65 -15.38
N PRO A 93 18.56 -18.59 -15.06
CA PRO A 93 17.57 -19.45 -15.70
C PRO A 93 17.25 -19.05 -17.14
N ALA A 94 17.68 -17.88 -17.63
CA ALA A 94 17.41 -17.43 -19.01
C ALA A 94 18.33 -18.10 -20.04
N THR A 95 19.53 -18.50 -19.61
CA THR A 95 20.61 -18.98 -20.48
C THR A 95 20.74 -20.52 -20.51
N GLY A 96 19.98 -21.22 -19.64
CA GLY A 96 19.87 -22.68 -19.61
C GLY A 96 20.33 -23.31 -18.28
N PRO A 97 20.15 -24.63 -18.11
CA PRO A 97 20.56 -25.31 -16.87
C PRO A 97 22.09 -25.25 -16.69
N GLY A 98 22.55 -24.63 -15.62
CA GLY A 98 23.97 -24.54 -15.24
C GLY A 98 24.66 -23.23 -15.62
N ALA A 99 23.98 -22.29 -16.29
CA ALA A 99 24.50 -20.93 -16.48
C ALA A 99 24.41 -20.15 -15.17
N THR A 100 25.36 -19.24 -14.91
CA THR A 100 25.39 -18.38 -13.72
C THR A 100 25.51 -16.91 -14.10
N VAL A 101 24.95 -16.03 -13.26
CA VAL A 101 25.09 -14.58 -13.34
C VAL A 101 25.56 -14.07 -11.98
N THR A 102 26.43 -13.08 -11.98
CA THR A 102 26.87 -12.38 -10.78
C THR A 102 26.05 -11.11 -10.60
N PHE A 103 25.82 -10.72 -9.34
CA PHE A 103 25.26 -9.40 -9.06
C PHE A 103 25.96 -8.76 -7.87
N SER A 104 25.96 -7.43 -7.91
CA SER A 104 26.50 -6.56 -6.89
C SER A 104 25.53 -6.34 -5.74
N VAL A 105 26.05 -6.25 -4.52
CA VAL A 105 25.23 -6.07 -3.32
C VAL A 105 25.37 -4.66 -2.78
N VAL A 106 24.24 -4.00 -2.56
CA VAL A 106 24.16 -2.78 -1.74
C VAL A 106 23.54 -3.17 -0.41
N GLY A 107 24.31 -3.00 0.68
CA GLY A 107 23.87 -3.30 2.03
C GLY A 107 23.41 -2.04 2.76
N HIS A 108 22.39 -2.20 3.63
CA HIS A 108 21.98 -1.14 4.55
C HIS A 108 22.42 -1.42 5.99
N ASP A 109 22.71 -2.67 6.35
CA ASP A 109 23.22 -3.02 7.67
C ASP A 109 24.12 -4.26 7.64
N VAL A 110 24.97 -4.41 8.66
CA VAL A 110 25.93 -5.52 8.79
C VAL A 110 25.98 -6.06 10.21
N ALA A 111 26.14 -7.38 10.33
CA ALA A 111 26.49 -8.05 11.57
C ALA A 111 27.61 -9.06 11.32
N TYR A 112 28.59 -9.12 12.22
CA TYR A 112 29.66 -10.11 12.18
C TYR A 112 29.51 -11.07 13.35
N CYS A 113 29.43 -12.37 13.06
CA CYS A 113 29.12 -13.37 14.07
C CYS A 113 30.11 -14.53 14.02
N ALA A 114 30.71 -14.82 15.18
CA ALA A 114 31.52 -16.01 15.38
C ALA A 114 30.67 -17.27 15.28
N ALA A 115 31.29 -18.37 14.86
CA ALA A 115 30.67 -19.68 14.92
C ALA A 115 30.22 -20.01 16.36
N PRO A 116 29.03 -20.62 16.56
CA PRO A 116 28.59 -21.01 17.89
C PRO A 116 29.51 -22.09 18.48
N ASP A 117 29.88 -21.93 19.75
CA ASP A 117 30.66 -22.92 20.52
C ASP A 117 29.87 -24.24 20.67
N GLY A 118 30.00 -25.13 19.69
CA GLY A 118 29.43 -26.47 19.69
C GLY A 118 30.53 -27.51 19.51
N GLU A 119 30.75 -28.34 20.54
CA GLU A 119 31.64 -29.51 20.47
C GLU A 119 31.26 -30.40 19.27
N GLY A 120 32.05 -30.39 18.18
CA GLY A 120 31.94 -31.44 17.17
C GLY A 120 32.41 -31.18 15.74
N LEU A 121 32.66 -29.96 15.28
CA LEU A 121 33.15 -29.70 13.91
C LEU A 121 34.25 -28.64 13.88
N ALA A 122 35.50 -29.09 13.68
CA ALA A 122 36.72 -28.28 13.71
C ALA A 122 36.90 -27.30 12.51
N ASN A 123 35.82 -26.76 11.93
CA ASN A 123 35.93 -25.94 10.72
C ASN A 123 34.79 -24.92 10.50
N GLN A 124 34.15 -24.41 11.55
CA GLN A 124 33.17 -23.33 11.38
C GLN A 124 33.89 -21.97 11.38
N LYS A 125 33.89 -21.30 10.24
CA LYS A 125 34.45 -19.96 10.03
C LYS A 125 33.44 -18.89 10.47
N SER A 126 33.94 -17.75 10.95
CA SER A 126 33.12 -16.58 11.26
C SER A 126 32.46 -16.04 10.00
N LEU A 127 31.18 -15.67 10.08
CA LEU A 127 30.40 -15.21 8.92
C LEU A 127 29.98 -13.75 9.09
N VAL A 128 30.10 -12.99 8.01
CA VAL A 128 29.57 -11.64 7.89
C VAL A 128 28.19 -11.72 7.25
N TYR A 129 27.22 -11.08 7.89
CA TYR A 129 25.85 -11.01 7.43
C TYR A 129 25.54 -9.59 6.99
N ILE A 130 25.12 -9.42 5.75
CA ILE A 130 24.82 -8.11 5.17
C ILE A 130 23.35 -8.09 4.76
N ALA A 131 22.57 -7.18 5.35
CA ALA A 131 21.19 -6.98 4.98
C ALA A 131 21.14 -6.17 3.68
N GLU A 132 20.54 -6.74 2.63
CA GLU A 132 20.44 -6.11 1.32
C GLU A 132 19.52 -4.89 1.38
N GLN A 133 19.74 -3.89 0.52
CA GLN A 133 19.06 -2.59 0.57
C GLN A 133 17.53 -2.67 0.55
N ALA A 134 16.94 -3.66 -0.13
CA ALA A 134 15.49 -3.86 -0.13
C ALA A 134 14.96 -4.45 1.18
N GLY A 135 15.82 -4.91 2.09
CA GLY A 135 15.44 -5.43 3.40
C GLY A 135 14.63 -6.72 3.34
N ASN A 136 14.66 -7.42 2.20
CA ASN A 136 13.93 -8.66 1.97
C ASN A 136 14.76 -9.91 2.29
N GLN A 137 16.07 -9.78 2.34
CA GLN A 137 17.00 -10.88 2.63
C GLN A 137 18.30 -10.37 3.24
N THR A 138 18.97 -11.28 3.94
CA THR A 138 20.34 -11.13 4.39
C THR A 138 21.24 -12.08 3.59
N LEU A 139 22.42 -11.62 3.22
CA LEU A 139 23.42 -12.44 2.54
C LEU A 139 24.55 -12.75 3.53
N ALA A 140 24.96 -14.02 3.58
CA ALA A 140 26.05 -14.46 4.43
C ALA A 140 27.32 -14.62 3.59
N PHE A 141 28.43 -14.08 4.09
CA PHE A 141 29.74 -14.12 3.46
C PHE A 141 30.77 -14.69 4.42
N GLU A 142 31.69 -15.45 3.86
CA GLU A 142 32.95 -15.80 4.50
C GLU A 142 34.02 -14.80 4.03
N MET A 143 34.79 -14.26 4.96
CA MET A 143 35.91 -13.38 4.63
C MET A 143 37.14 -14.22 4.29
N ASP A 144 37.67 -14.04 3.09
CA ASP A 144 38.99 -14.53 2.69
C ASP A 144 39.99 -13.38 2.81
N GLU A 145 40.72 -13.35 3.92
CA GLU A 145 41.70 -12.30 4.23
C GLU A 145 42.93 -12.34 3.29
N ASP A 146 43.30 -13.51 2.77
CA ASP A 146 44.46 -13.66 1.86
C ASP A 146 44.14 -13.13 0.46
N ALA A 147 42.90 -13.30 0.01
CA ALA A 147 42.44 -12.86 -1.31
C ALA A 147 41.76 -11.47 -1.29
N GLU A 148 41.53 -10.90 -0.11
CA GLU A 148 40.71 -9.69 0.11
C GLU A 148 39.31 -9.81 -0.55
N GLN A 149 38.68 -10.99 -0.43
CA GLN A 149 37.39 -11.29 -1.05
C GLN A 149 36.34 -11.76 -0.05
N LEU A 150 35.07 -11.46 -0.36
CA LEU A 150 33.91 -12.00 0.34
C LEU A 150 33.34 -13.17 -0.46
N ILE A 151 33.38 -14.37 0.12
CA ILE A 151 32.86 -15.59 -0.49
C ILE A 151 31.41 -15.77 -0.04
N ALA A 152 30.47 -15.54 -0.94
CA ALA A 152 29.04 -15.71 -0.66
C ALA A 152 28.70 -17.16 -0.32
N GLN A 153 27.97 -17.36 0.78
CA GLN A 153 27.48 -18.66 1.20
C GLN A 153 26.12 -18.94 0.54
N PRO A 154 25.83 -20.19 0.14
CA PRO A 154 24.58 -20.57 -0.53
C PRO A 154 23.42 -20.71 0.48
N LEU A 155 23.23 -19.70 1.34
CA LEU A 155 22.18 -19.65 2.34
C LEU A 155 21.09 -18.66 1.90
N TYR A 156 19.83 -19.09 1.95
CA TYR A 156 18.69 -18.20 1.77
C TYR A 156 18.19 -17.72 3.13
N LEU A 157 18.41 -16.44 3.46
CA LEU A 157 18.06 -15.85 4.77
C LEU A 157 17.02 -14.73 4.58
N PRO A 158 15.73 -15.06 4.37
CA PRO A 158 14.70 -14.05 4.14
C PRO A 158 14.36 -13.27 5.41
N MET A 159 14.22 -11.97 5.27
CA MET A 159 13.78 -11.06 6.33
C MET A 159 12.29 -10.75 6.18
N ARG A 160 11.55 -10.67 7.30
CA ARG A 160 10.12 -10.33 7.29
C ARG A 160 9.96 -8.82 7.09
N ARG A 161 8.96 -8.39 6.30
CA ARG A 161 8.62 -6.98 6.03
C ARG A 161 9.82 -6.19 5.51
N TRP A 162 9.89 -6.05 4.19
CA TRP A 162 10.96 -5.42 3.41
C TRP A 162 11.22 -3.97 3.86
N GLN A 163 12.00 -3.81 4.93
CA GLN A 163 12.32 -2.57 5.62
C GLN A 163 13.82 -2.57 5.98
N GLY A 164 14.39 -1.39 6.17
CA GLY A 164 15.75 -1.22 6.69
C GLY A 164 15.84 -1.63 8.15
N LYS A 165 15.99 -2.94 8.41
CA LYS A 165 15.96 -3.52 9.75
C LYS A 165 17.36 -3.75 10.25
N ALA A 166 17.60 -3.32 11.48
CA ALA A 166 18.88 -3.53 12.12
C ALA A 166 19.14 -5.02 12.36
N LEU A 167 20.35 -5.47 12.08
CA LEU A 167 20.94 -6.73 12.43
C LEU A 167 21.72 -6.58 13.74
N VAL A 168 21.69 -7.61 14.56
CA VAL A 168 22.55 -7.72 15.74
C VAL A 168 23.04 -9.15 15.89
N CYS A 169 24.33 -9.34 16.15
CA CYS A 169 24.86 -10.63 16.58
C CYS A 169 24.86 -10.68 18.12
N ALA A 170 24.24 -11.72 18.68
CA ALA A 170 24.25 -11.98 20.12
C ALA A 170 24.31 -13.50 20.35
N GLY A 171 25.26 -13.95 21.19
CA GLY A 171 25.39 -15.38 21.54
C GLY A 171 25.67 -16.30 20.35
N GLY A 172 26.45 -15.84 19.36
CA GLY A 172 26.78 -16.62 18.16
C GLY A 172 25.64 -16.77 17.14
N GLN A 173 24.56 -16.00 17.29
CA GLN A 173 23.44 -15.96 16.37
C GLN A 173 23.13 -14.53 15.95
N VAL A 174 22.63 -14.36 14.72
CA VAL A 174 22.17 -13.07 14.22
C VAL A 174 20.66 -12.95 14.39
N TYR A 175 20.23 -11.77 14.80
CA TYR A 175 18.84 -11.38 14.96
C TYR A 175 18.59 -10.12 14.16
N TYR A 176 17.35 -9.90 13.75
CA TYR A 176 16.91 -8.64 13.18
C TYR A 176 15.77 -8.02 13.99
N ASP A 177 15.72 -6.69 13.98
CA ASP A 177 14.77 -5.92 14.75
C ASP A 177 13.34 -6.09 14.19
N PHE A 178 12.42 -6.28 15.11
CA PHE A 178 10.99 -6.29 14.87
C PHE A 178 10.31 -5.50 15.99
N ALA A 179 10.75 -4.27 16.29
CA ALA A 179 10.16 -3.30 17.23
C ALA A 179 9.80 -3.82 18.64
N ASP A 180 8.84 -4.74 18.77
CA ASP A 180 8.45 -5.44 19.98
C ASP A 180 9.36 -6.62 20.35
N ARG A 181 10.15 -7.15 19.40
CA ARG A 181 11.03 -8.32 19.63
C ARG A 181 12.21 -8.41 18.65
N TRP A 182 13.21 -9.21 19.04
CA TRP A 182 14.29 -9.66 18.16
C TRP A 182 13.96 -11.02 17.55
N VAL A 183 14.03 -11.13 16.22
CA VAL A 183 13.75 -12.36 15.50
C VAL A 183 15.05 -12.97 15.00
N SER A 184 15.29 -14.25 15.31
CA SER A 184 16.50 -14.95 14.86
C SER A 184 16.52 -15.10 13.33
N LEU A 185 17.64 -14.74 12.73
CA LEU A 185 17.94 -14.98 11.32
C LEU A 185 18.30 -16.46 11.14
N GLN A 186 17.48 -17.19 10.39
CA GLN A 186 17.62 -18.63 10.19
C GLN A 186 17.64 -18.97 8.70
N PRO A 187 18.53 -19.88 8.26
CA PRO A 187 18.56 -20.33 6.88
C PRO A 187 17.24 -21.03 6.56
N PHE A 188 16.57 -20.53 5.52
CA PHE A 188 15.32 -21.10 5.03
C PHE A 188 15.65 -22.11 3.93
N MET A 189 15.78 -23.38 4.32
CA MET A 189 16.24 -24.45 3.41
C MET A 189 15.13 -25.24 2.70
N ASP A 190 13.85 -25.01 3.00
CA ASP A 190 12.76 -25.79 2.40
C ASP A 190 11.65 -24.90 1.84
N CYS A 191 11.82 -24.43 0.60
CA CYS A 191 10.67 -24.14 -0.25
C CYS A 191 10.45 -25.31 -1.21
N GLN A 192 9.76 -26.36 -0.74
CA GLN A 192 9.04 -27.21 -1.67
C GLN A 192 7.83 -26.42 -2.16
N TYR A 193 8.01 -25.60 -3.19
CA TYR A 193 6.88 -24.99 -3.87
C TYR A 193 6.14 -26.09 -4.62
N ASP A 194 4.89 -26.35 -4.24
CA ASP A 194 4.01 -27.15 -5.07
C ASP A 194 3.94 -26.52 -6.44
N SER A 195 4.48 -27.23 -7.44
CA SER A 195 4.49 -26.78 -8.84
C SER A 195 3.10 -26.80 -9.46
N ARG A 196 2.11 -27.30 -8.73
CA ARG A 196 0.74 -27.47 -9.19
C ARG A 196 -0.26 -27.20 -8.06
N ALA A 197 -1.24 -26.35 -8.33
CA ALA A 197 -2.42 -26.18 -7.49
C ALA A 197 -3.69 -26.43 -8.32
N VAL A 198 -4.72 -27.00 -7.71
CA VAL A 198 -6.02 -27.24 -8.35
C VAL A 198 -7.10 -26.52 -7.56
N LEU A 199 -7.75 -25.55 -8.19
CA LEU A 199 -8.90 -24.85 -7.64
C LEU A 199 -10.16 -25.40 -8.27
N VAL A 200 -11.16 -25.75 -7.47
CA VAL A 200 -12.45 -26.26 -7.96
C VAL A 200 -13.55 -25.41 -7.37
N THR A 201 -14.46 -24.91 -8.21
CA THR A 201 -15.64 -24.19 -7.71
C THR A 201 -16.58 -25.16 -6.99
N PRO A 202 -17.41 -24.70 -6.03
CA PRO A 202 -18.28 -25.57 -5.27
C PRO A 202 -19.20 -26.43 -6.17
N PRO A 203 -19.35 -27.74 -5.90
CA PRO A 203 -20.23 -28.62 -6.67
C PRO A 203 -21.70 -28.49 -6.30
N ASP A 204 -21.99 -28.00 -5.09
CA ASP A 204 -23.31 -27.96 -4.49
C ASP A 204 -23.45 -26.82 -3.48
N PHE A 205 -24.61 -26.73 -2.85
CA PHE A 205 -24.92 -25.72 -1.84
C PHE A 205 -24.44 -26.10 -0.43
N ALA A 206 -23.69 -27.21 -0.25
CA ALA A 206 -23.34 -27.69 1.10
C ALA A 206 -22.50 -26.67 1.86
N GLY A 207 -21.55 -26.01 1.20
CA GLY A 207 -20.73 -24.95 1.80
C GLY A 207 -21.57 -23.77 2.28
N TRP A 208 -22.58 -23.37 1.50
CA TRP A 208 -23.50 -22.30 1.88
C TRP A 208 -24.46 -22.70 3.00
N ILE A 209 -25.02 -23.92 2.95
CA ILE A 209 -25.89 -24.46 4.00
C ILE A 209 -25.14 -24.48 5.34
N ALA A 210 -23.88 -24.94 5.34
CA ALA A 210 -23.04 -24.93 6.53
C ALA A 210 -22.78 -23.51 7.07
N ALA A 211 -22.60 -22.53 6.19
CA ALA A 211 -22.35 -21.14 6.58
C ALA A 211 -23.61 -20.41 7.10
N THR A 212 -24.81 -20.79 6.65
CA THR A 212 -26.05 -20.05 6.94
C THR A 212 -27.01 -20.78 7.88
N GLY A 213 -26.90 -22.10 8.03
CA GLY A 213 -27.80 -22.93 8.81
C GLY A 213 -29.19 -23.12 8.18
N LEU A 214 -29.40 -22.71 6.93
CA LEU A 214 -30.66 -22.85 6.19
C LEU A 214 -30.76 -24.21 5.49
N GLU A 215 -31.94 -24.84 5.50
CA GLU A 215 -32.15 -26.19 4.93
C GLU A 215 -32.19 -26.23 3.40
N SER A 216 -32.31 -25.08 2.71
CA SER A 216 -32.38 -25.01 1.24
C SER A 216 -31.90 -23.66 0.72
N PRO A 217 -31.30 -23.61 -0.48
CA PRO A 217 -30.85 -22.36 -1.10
C PRO A 217 -32.02 -21.41 -1.44
N PRO A 218 -31.78 -20.09 -1.46
CA PRO A 218 -32.80 -19.11 -1.82
C PRO A 218 -33.28 -19.29 -3.27
N ALA A 219 -34.51 -18.86 -3.55
CA ALA A 219 -35.13 -18.98 -4.88
C ALA A 219 -34.39 -18.23 -6.00
N ALA A 220 -33.54 -17.26 -5.64
CA ALA A 220 -32.61 -16.54 -6.53
C ALA A 220 -31.16 -16.77 -6.03
N PRO A 221 -30.49 -17.85 -6.47
CA PRO A 221 -29.16 -18.26 -5.99
C PRO A 221 -27.96 -17.54 -6.63
N ASP A 222 -28.20 -16.55 -7.51
CA ASP A 222 -27.18 -15.82 -8.29
C ASP A 222 -26.19 -14.99 -7.45
N LYS A 223 -26.42 -14.87 -6.14
CA LYS A 223 -25.60 -14.07 -5.21
C LYS A 223 -25.11 -14.85 -3.99
N VAL A 224 -25.06 -16.17 -4.08
CA VAL A 224 -24.74 -17.03 -2.95
C VAL A 224 -23.25 -17.40 -2.97
N THR A 225 -22.46 -16.74 -2.10
CA THR A 225 -21.05 -17.09 -1.92
C THR A 225 -20.91 -18.54 -1.44
N GLY A 226 -20.07 -19.33 -2.11
CA GLY A 226 -19.83 -20.74 -1.76
C GLY A 226 -20.81 -21.74 -2.37
N ALA A 227 -21.65 -21.34 -3.33
CA ALA A 227 -22.51 -22.22 -4.14
C ALA A 227 -21.93 -22.46 -5.54
N PRO A 228 -22.44 -23.45 -6.31
CA PRO A 228 -22.14 -23.60 -7.73
C PRO A 228 -22.62 -22.39 -8.53
N LEU A 229 -21.99 -22.13 -9.68
CA LEU A 229 -22.43 -21.09 -10.60
C LEU A 229 -23.79 -21.49 -11.17
N ASP A 230 -24.81 -20.65 -11.01
CA ASP A 230 -26.18 -20.91 -11.45
C ASP A 230 -26.63 -19.85 -12.45
N SER A 231 -27.00 -20.28 -13.67
CA SER A 231 -27.55 -19.40 -14.71
C SER A 231 -29.05 -19.13 -14.55
N ALA A 232 -29.74 -19.84 -13.64
CA ALA A 232 -31.19 -19.90 -13.50
C ALA A 232 -31.96 -20.41 -14.74
N LEU A 233 -31.26 -20.85 -15.80
CA LEU A 233 -31.84 -21.28 -17.07
C LEU A 233 -31.57 -22.78 -17.31
N ALA A 234 -32.63 -23.58 -17.47
CA ALA A 234 -32.47 -24.98 -17.86
C ALA A 234 -31.90 -25.08 -19.29
N GLY A 235 -30.96 -26.01 -19.50
CA GLY A 235 -30.28 -26.21 -20.78
C GLY A 235 -29.36 -25.05 -21.20
N CYS A 236 -28.96 -24.17 -20.26
CA CYS A 236 -28.15 -23.00 -20.55
C CYS A 236 -26.82 -23.35 -21.22
N VAL A 237 -26.54 -22.75 -22.37
CA VAL A 237 -25.22 -22.82 -23.00
C VAL A 237 -24.36 -21.69 -22.45
N TRP A 238 -23.25 -22.03 -21.83
CA TRP A 238 -22.31 -21.05 -21.27
C TRP A 238 -21.47 -20.41 -22.38
N HIS A 239 -21.23 -19.11 -22.28
CA HIS A 239 -20.63 -18.32 -23.37
C HIS A 239 -19.11 -18.26 -23.26
N ARG A 240 -18.60 -17.44 -22.34
CA ARG A 240 -17.18 -17.10 -22.21
C ARG A 240 -16.75 -17.16 -20.75
N LEU A 241 -15.49 -17.48 -20.53
CA LEU A 241 -14.83 -17.37 -19.22
C LEU A 241 -13.76 -16.30 -19.29
N LEU A 242 -13.81 -15.37 -18.36
CA LEU A 242 -12.91 -14.24 -18.26
C LEU A 242 -12.21 -14.31 -16.89
N LEU A 243 -10.89 -14.18 -16.91
CA LEU A 243 -10.01 -14.30 -15.75
C LEU A 243 -9.10 -13.08 -15.70
N ASP A 244 -9.25 -12.26 -14.66
CA ASP A 244 -8.23 -11.26 -14.37
C ASP A 244 -7.07 -11.98 -13.71
N ALA A 245 -5.98 -12.16 -14.45
CA ALA A 245 -4.85 -12.94 -14.01
C ALA A 245 -3.51 -12.39 -14.49
N GLN A 246 -2.49 -12.61 -13.68
CA GLN A 246 -1.09 -12.57 -14.10
C GLN A 246 -0.66 -14.01 -14.38
N ILE A 247 -0.30 -14.31 -15.62
CA ILE A 247 0.22 -15.63 -16.02
C ILE A 247 1.64 -15.44 -16.57
N PRO A 248 2.68 -15.46 -15.70
CA PRO A 248 4.07 -15.26 -16.12
C PRO A 248 4.56 -16.31 -17.13
N PRO A 249 5.63 -16.02 -17.91
CA PRO A 249 6.27 -17.02 -18.75
C PRO A 249 6.69 -18.27 -17.96
N GLY A 250 6.53 -19.45 -18.56
CA GLY A 250 6.82 -20.73 -17.90
C GLY A 250 5.77 -21.19 -16.88
N THR A 251 4.68 -20.44 -16.72
CA THR A 251 3.53 -20.83 -15.90
C THR A 251 2.30 -21.05 -16.78
N ALA A 252 1.29 -21.76 -16.28
CA ALA A 252 0.07 -22.04 -17.03
C ALA A 252 -1.18 -22.11 -16.14
N VAL A 253 -2.33 -21.82 -16.74
CA VAL A 253 -3.66 -22.04 -16.16
C VAL A 253 -4.44 -22.90 -17.14
N GLN A 254 -4.76 -24.13 -16.73
CA GLN A 254 -5.64 -25.01 -17.49
C GLN A 254 -7.05 -24.97 -16.90
N VAL A 255 -8.04 -24.80 -17.77
CA VAL A 255 -9.46 -24.75 -17.38
C VAL A 255 -10.14 -26.04 -17.81
N ARG A 256 -10.87 -26.65 -16.88
CA ARG A 256 -11.83 -27.71 -17.14
C ARG A 256 -13.20 -27.27 -16.65
N ALA A 257 -14.25 -27.66 -17.35
CA ALA A 257 -15.61 -27.26 -17.05
C ALA A 257 -16.55 -28.46 -17.14
N ARG A 258 -17.61 -28.45 -16.35
CA ARG A 258 -18.76 -29.35 -16.49
C ARG A 258 -20.03 -28.62 -16.10
N ALA A 259 -21.14 -28.99 -16.71
CA ALA A 259 -22.43 -28.36 -16.45
C ALA A 259 -23.56 -29.40 -16.39
N ALA A 260 -24.61 -29.08 -15.63
CA ALA A 260 -25.79 -29.91 -15.47
C ALA A 260 -27.01 -29.06 -15.10
N ASP A 261 -28.22 -29.53 -15.43
CA ASP A 261 -29.45 -28.82 -15.05
C ASP A 261 -29.85 -28.99 -13.57
N ASP A 262 -29.33 -30.04 -12.92
CA ASP A 262 -29.48 -30.31 -11.49
C ASP A 262 -28.11 -30.27 -10.84
N ALA A 263 -27.93 -29.41 -9.84
CA ALA A 263 -26.67 -29.26 -9.11
C ALA A 263 -26.19 -30.59 -8.50
N ARG A 264 -27.11 -31.48 -8.10
CA ARG A 264 -26.78 -32.81 -7.53
C ARG A 264 -26.10 -33.74 -8.54
N LEU A 265 -26.29 -33.47 -9.84
CA LEU A 265 -25.72 -34.27 -10.92
C LEU A 265 -24.38 -33.70 -11.41
N LEU A 266 -23.95 -32.50 -10.99
CA LEU A 266 -22.68 -31.91 -11.41
C LEU A 266 -21.50 -32.84 -11.12
N SER A 267 -21.47 -33.43 -9.92
CA SER A 267 -20.40 -34.35 -9.50
C SER A 267 -20.28 -35.60 -10.39
N GLN A 268 -21.37 -36.00 -11.04
CA GLN A 268 -21.48 -37.15 -11.92
C GLN A 268 -21.08 -36.83 -13.38
N GLN A 269 -21.04 -35.54 -13.74
CA GLN A 269 -20.65 -35.13 -15.09
C GLN A 269 -19.14 -35.23 -15.27
N SER A 270 -18.74 -35.63 -16.47
CA SER A 270 -17.35 -35.66 -16.90
C SER A 270 -16.80 -34.24 -17.09
N TRP A 271 -15.58 -34.02 -16.61
CA TRP A 271 -14.85 -32.78 -16.85
C TRP A 271 -14.43 -32.65 -18.31
N LEU A 272 -14.84 -31.56 -18.95
CA LEU A 272 -14.46 -31.18 -20.30
C LEU A 272 -13.26 -30.22 -20.25
N VAL A 273 -12.16 -30.59 -20.92
CA VAL A 273 -11.01 -29.69 -21.08
C VAL A 273 -11.40 -28.53 -22.00
N GLN A 274 -11.22 -27.30 -21.53
CA GLN A 274 -11.53 -26.10 -22.28
C GLN A 274 -10.30 -25.58 -23.05
N PRO A 275 -10.51 -24.77 -24.11
CA PRO A 275 -9.42 -24.17 -24.86
C PRO A 275 -8.47 -23.36 -23.97
N THR A 276 -7.21 -23.22 -24.42
CA THR A 276 -6.23 -22.38 -23.73
C THR A 276 -6.68 -20.93 -23.68
N LEU A 277 -6.52 -20.31 -22.51
CA LEU A 277 -6.78 -18.89 -22.31
C LEU A 277 -5.87 -18.05 -23.21
N TYR A 278 -6.43 -16.99 -23.80
CA TYR A 278 -5.66 -15.97 -24.49
C TYR A 278 -5.79 -14.62 -23.77
N LEU A 279 -4.73 -13.81 -23.80
CA LEU A 279 -4.75 -12.48 -23.20
C LEU A 279 -5.47 -11.52 -24.15
N ARG A 280 -6.52 -10.85 -23.67
CA ARG A 280 -7.26 -9.86 -24.45
C ARG A 280 -6.39 -8.64 -24.73
N SER A 281 -6.38 -8.17 -25.98
CA SER A 281 -5.71 -6.91 -26.35
C SER A 281 -6.48 -5.68 -25.88
N ASN A 282 -7.80 -5.80 -25.75
CA ASN A 282 -8.70 -4.68 -25.43
C ASN A 282 -8.89 -4.49 -23.92
N GLY A 283 -8.13 -5.20 -23.08
CA GLY A 283 -8.25 -5.14 -21.62
C GLY A 283 -9.48 -5.86 -21.07
N CYS A 284 -9.98 -5.35 -19.94
CA CYS A 284 -11.15 -5.86 -19.23
C CYS A 284 -12.40 -5.81 -20.12
N GLU A 285 -13.31 -6.77 -19.98
CA GLU A 285 -14.59 -6.71 -20.69
C GLU A 285 -15.56 -5.72 -20.05
N LEU A 286 -15.43 -5.47 -18.76
CA LEU A 286 -16.33 -4.60 -18.03
C LEU A 286 -16.04 -3.15 -18.44
N PRO A 287 -17.02 -2.41 -18.97
CA PRO A 287 -16.82 -1.06 -19.46
C PRO A 287 -16.23 -0.14 -18.39
N TYR A 288 -15.23 0.64 -18.78
CA TYR A 288 -14.65 1.69 -17.95
C TYR A 288 -14.04 1.18 -16.62
N GLN A 289 -13.84 -0.13 -16.47
CA GLN A 289 -13.27 -0.72 -15.27
C GLN A 289 -11.85 -1.22 -15.53
N ASP A 290 -10.92 -0.77 -14.70
CA ASP A 290 -9.57 -1.32 -14.63
C ASP A 290 -9.40 -2.18 -13.37
N PRO A 291 -9.33 -3.51 -13.49
CA PRO A 291 -9.11 -4.41 -12.35
C PRO A 291 -7.69 -4.35 -11.79
N TRP A 292 -6.77 -3.59 -12.41
CA TRP A 292 -5.37 -3.47 -12.02
C TRP A 292 -5.00 -2.06 -11.57
N LYS A 293 -5.98 -1.17 -11.39
CA LYS A 293 -5.77 0.24 -11.01
C LYS A 293 -4.98 0.46 -9.71
N ASP A 294 -4.95 -0.54 -8.84
CA ASP A 294 -4.25 -0.55 -7.56
C ASP A 294 -2.77 -0.92 -7.69
N LEU A 295 -2.32 -1.33 -8.88
CA LEU A 295 -0.92 -1.63 -9.15
C LEU A 295 -0.23 -0.41 -9.77
N GLU A 296 0.84 0.07 -9.13
CA GLU A 296 1.67 1.16 -9.69
C GLU A 296 2.36 0.75 -11.00
N THR A 297 2.79 -0.51 -11.08
CA THR A 297 3.37 -1.10 -12.28
C THR A 297 2.66 -2.40 -12.59
N VAL A 298 2.13 -2.53 -13.81
CA VAL A 298 1.44 -3.73 -14.26
C VAL A 298 2.49 -4.73 -14.76
N PRO A 299 2.66 -5.90 -14.11
CA PRO A 299 3.66 -6.87 -14.54
C PRO A 299 3.35 -7.42 -15.94
N GLN A 300 4.36 -7.91 -16.65
CA GLN A 300 4.14 -8.55 -17.95
C GLN A 300 3.15 -9.72 -17.86
N ARG A 301 2.35 -9.89 -18.91
CA ARG A 301 1.29 -10.94 -19.00
C ARG A 301 0.24 -10.85 -17.88
N THR A 302 -0.02 -9.64 -17.41
CA THR A 302 -1.15 -9.30 -16.52
C THR A 302 -2.27 -8.68 -17.35
N GLY A 303 -3.49 -9.10 -17.10
CA GLY A 303 -4.66 -8.57 -17.80
C GLY A 303 -5.85 -9.51 -17.70
N THR A 304 -6.87 -9.26 -18.51
CA THR A 304 -8.04 -10.13 -18.61
C THR A 304 -7.78 -11.20 -19.67
N TRP A 305 -7.69 -12.43 -19.21
CA TRP A 305 -7.57 -13.63 -20.02
C TRP A 305 -8.93 -14.19 -20.35
N GLU A 306 -9.09 -14.71 -21.55
CA GLU A 306 -10.37 -15.14 -22.06
C GLU A 306 -10.31 -16.50 -22.73
N LEU A 307 -11.39 -17.27 -22.62
CA LEU A 307 -11.69 -18.38 -23.50
C LEU A 307 -13.19 -18.43 -23.83
N LEU A 308 -13.50 -19.08 -24.95
CA LEU A 308 -14.86 -19.39 -25.36
C LEU A 308 -15.19 -20.84 -24.95
N PHE A 309 -16.22 -21.04 -24.13
CA PHE A 309 -16.60 -22.38 -23.67
C PHE A 309 -16.98 -23.31 -24.84
N GLN A 310 -16.59 -24.58 -24.73
CA GLN A 310 -16.86 -25.62 -25.72
C GLN A 310 -17.60 -26.79 -25.05
N GLY A 311 -18.82 -27.08 -25.53
CA GLY A 311 -19.62 -28.21 -25.08
C GLY A 311 -20.15 -28.09 -23.63
N VAL A 312 -20.16 -26.89 -23.07
CA VAL A 312 -20.61 -26.65 -21.68
C VAL A 312 -22.08 -26.21 -21.69
N GLN A 313 -22.97 -27.16 -21.38
CA GLN A 313 -24.42 -26.95 -21.37
C GLN A 313 -25.07 -27.48 -20.08
N GLY A 314 -25.92 -26.66 -19.47
CA GLY A 314 -26.68 -26.96 -18.27
C GLY A 314 -26.84 -25.73 -17.37
N ARG A 315 -27.89 -25.71 -16.55
CA ARG A 315 -28.19 -24.61 -15.61
C ARG A 315 -27.01 -24.26 -14.70
N TYR A 316 -26.41 -25.27 -14.10
CA TYR A 316 -25.30 -25.10 -13.17
C TYR A 316 -23.97 -25.37 -13.85
N LEU A 317 -22.93 -24.60 -13.50
CA LEU A 317 -21.56 -24.73 -13.98
C LEU A 317 -20.60 -24.97 -12.82
N GLN A 318 -19.70 -25.93 -13.03
CA GLN A 318 -18.54 -26.14 -12.17
C GLN A 318 -17.25 -26.02 -12.98
N LEU A 319 -16.26 -25.35 -12.41
CA LEU A 319 -14.96 -25.10 -13.02
C LEU A 319 -13.86 -25.71 -12.16
N GLU A 320 -12.85 -26.27 -12.83
CA GLU A 320 -11.59 -26.72 -12.25
C GLU A 320 -10.46 -25.97 -12.96
N LEU A 321 -9.65 -25.25 -12.19
CA LEU A 321 -8.50 -24.49 -12.64
C LEU A 321 -7.24 -25.19 -12.11
N THR A 322 -6.44 -25.74 -13.01
CA THR A 322 -5.11 -26.23 -12.66
C THR A 322 -4.09 -25.13 -12.93
N LEU A 323 -3.50 -24.62 -11.86
CA LEU A 323 -2.39 -23.67 -11.86
C LEU A 323 -1.09 -24.45 -11.87
N THR A 324 -0.20 -24.16 -12.82
CA THR A 324 1.13 -24.76 -12.89
C THR A 324 2.18 -23.66 -12.76
N GLY A 325 3.00 -23.74 -11.71
CA GLY A 325 4.12 -22.83 -11.44
C GLY A 325 5.45 -23.41 -11.91
N SER A 326 6.45 -22.54 -12.11
CA SER A 326 7.81 -22.92 -12.52
C SER A 326 8.76 -23.17 -11.34
N GLY A 327 8.26 -23.08 -10.11
CA GLY A 327 9.06 -23.09 -8.87
C GLY A 327 9.71 -21.73 -8.52
N ARG A 328 9.72 -20.77 -9.46
CA ARG A 328 10.15 -19.37 -9.23
C ARG A 328 9.04 -18.35 -9.47
N ALA A 329 8.05 -18.70 -10.29
CA ALA A 329 6.88 -17.88 -10.56
C ALA A 329 5.61 -18.74 -10.52
N THR A 330 4.51 -18.14 -10.07
CA THR A 330 3.20 -18.77 -9.93
C THR A 330 2.16 -17.87 -10.62
N PRO A 331 1.20 -18.42 -11.37
CA PRO A 331 0.09 -17.63 -11.87
C PRO A 331 -0.72 -17.06 -10.71
N ALA A 332 -1.08 -15.78 -10.77
CA ALA A 332 -1.95 -15.13 -9.81
C ALA A 332 -3.32 -14.88 -10.46
N LEU A 333 -4.39 -15.31 -9.79
CA LEU A 333 -5.77 -15.08 -10.22
C LEU A 333 -6.41 -14.07 -9.28
N ARG A 334 -7.06 -13.04 -9.83
CA ARG A 334 -7.74 -12.00 -9.06
C ARG A 334 -9.25 -12.17 -9.11
N ASN A 335 -9.81 -12.25 -10.32
CA ASN A 335 -11.25 -12.38 -10.53
C ASN A 335 -11.54 -13.44 -11.58
N LEU A 336 -12.71 -14.08 -11.46
CA LEU A 336 -13.25 -15.02 -12.43
C LEU A 336 -14.69 -14.67 -12.74
N ARG A 337 -15.02 -14.57 -14.03
CA ARG A 337 -16.37 -14.24 -14.51
C ARG A 337 -16.77 -15.17 -15.65
N ALA A 338 -17.95 -15.76 -15.55
CA ALA A 338 -18.50 -16.66 -16.57
C ALA A 338 -19.79 -16.06 -17.13
N TRP A 339 -19.82 -15.82 -18.44
CA TRP A 339 -20.93 -15.18 -19.14
C TRP A 339 -21.94 -16.19 -19.65
N TYR A 340 -23.22 -15.84 -19.57
CA TYR A 340 -24.36 -16.63 -20.02
C TYR A 340 -25.57 -15.74 -20.31
N PRO A 341 -26.57 -16.24 -21.08
CA PRO A 341 -26.45 -17.38 -21.99
C PRO A 341 -25.59 -17.04 -23.22
N ARG A 342 -25.08 -18.04 -23.93
CA ARG A 342 -24.41 -17.83 -25.22
C ARG A 342 -25.35 -17.14 -26.22
N PHE A 343 -24.91 -16.01 -26.74
CA PHE A 343 -25.57 -15.35 -27.87
C PHE A 343 -24.96 -15.84 -29.19
N SER A 344 -25.73 -16.63 -29.95
CA SER A 344 -25.26 -17.21 -31.21
C SER A 344 -25.64 -16.35 -32.42
N TYR A 345 -24.65 -15.76 -33.09
CA TYR A 345 -24.86 -15.03 -34.34
C TYR A 345 -25.34 -15.95 -35.46
N SER A 346 -24.88 -17.21 -35.46
CA SER A 346 -25.33 -18.17 -36.47
C SER A 346 -26.83 -18.39 -36.34
N GLU A 347 -27.38 -18.50 -35.13
CA GLU A 347 -28.81 -18.71 -34.88
C GLU A 347 -29.68 -17.49 -35.20
N ASN A 348 -29.25 -16.30 -34.77
CA ASN A 348 -30.05 -15.08 -34.84
C ASN A 348 -29.98 -14.37 -36.20
N TYR A 349 -28.86 -14.49 -36.91
CA TYR A 349 -28.61 -13.68 -38.11
C TYR A 349 -28.38 -14.49 -39.39
N LEU A 350 -28.00 -15.77 -39.30
CA LEU A 350 -27.76 -16.60 -40.49
C LEU A 350 -28.94 -17.53 -40.80
N PRO A 351 -29.20 -17.82 -42.10
CA PRO A 351 -30.16 -18.82 -42.51
C PRO A 351 -29.84 -20.22 -41.95
N ALA A 352 -30.89 -21.04 -41.75
CA ALA A 352 -30.76 -22.37 -41.16
C ALA A 352 -29.84 -23.34 -41.92
N ILE A 353 -29.63 -23.14 -43.23
CA ILE A 353 -28.74 -23.97 -44.06
C ILE A 353 -27.31 -24.05 -43.52
N TYR A 354 -26.84 -23.00 -42.84
CA TYR A 354 -25.51 -22.96 -42.21
C TYR A 354 -25.43 -23.78 -40.92
N ARG A 355 -26.56 -24.30 -40.43
CA ARG A 355 -26.69 -25.08 -39.20
C ARG A 355 -27.15 -26.53 -39.44
N GLU A 356 -27.45 -26.91 -40.68
CA GLU A 356 -27.96 -28.25 -41.01
C GLU A 356 -26.94 -29.35 -40.72
N ASP A 357 -25.66 -29.10 -41.04
CA ASP A 357 -24.56 -30.02 -40.73
C ASP A 357 -23.88 -29.61 -39.40
N PRO A 358 -23.86 -30.49 -38.38
CA PRO A 358 -23.27 -30.17 -37.07
C PRO A 358 -21.79 -29.77 -37.10
N VAL A 359 -21.00 -30.33 -38.02
CA VAL A 359 -19.54 -30.09 -38.02
C VAL A 359 -19.21 -28.69 -38.56
N PRO A 360 -19.69 -28.28 -39.75
CA PRO A 360 -19.55 -26.90 -40.23
C PRO A 360 -20.25 -25.89 -39.33
N ALA A 361 -21.40 -26.24 -38.75
CA ALA A 361 -22.15 -25.35 -37.86
C ALA A 361 -21.31 -24.94 -36.63
N SER A 362 -20.67 -25.91 -35.96
CA SER A 362 -19.82 -25.63 -34.80
C SER A 362 -18.61 -24.77 -35.17
N PHE A 363 -18.01 -25.00 -36.34
CA PHE A 363 -16.91 -24.17 -36.82
C PHE A 363 -17.37 -22.73 -37.08
N ILE A 364 -18.46 -22.53 -37.82
CA ILE A 364 -19.01 -21.21 -38.15
C ILE A 364 -19.38 -20.45 -36.87
N GLU A 365 -20.03 -21.12 -35.90
CA GLU A 365 -20.39 -20.52 -34.62
C GLU A 365 -19.13 -20.00 -33.87
N ARG A 366 -18.09 -20.83 -33.76
CA ARG A 366 -16.82 -20.43 -33.13
C ARG A 366 -16.07 -19.34 -33.90
N TRP A 367 -16.15 -19.36 -35.23
CA TRP A 367 -15.53 -18.35 -36.07
C TRP A 367 -16.23 -16.99 -35.92
N LEU A 368 -17.56 -16.97 -35.94
CA LEU A 368 -18.38 -15.77 -35.73
C LEU A 368 -18.24 -15.20 -34.33
N ALA A 369 -18.01 -16.04 -33.32
CA ALA A 369 -17.76 -15.59 -31.94
C ALA A 369 -16.57 -14.61 -31.84
N ASN A 370 -15.57 -14.67 -32.73
CA ASN A 370 -14.48 -13.68 -32.73
C ASN A 370 -15.00 -12.27 -33.07
N PHE A 371 -15.91 -12.16 -34.05
CA PHE A 371 -16.49 -10.88 -34.45
C PHE A 371 -17.50 -10.38 -33.41
N GLU A 372 -18.35 -11.27 -32.90
CA GLU A 372 -19.25 -10.97 -31.79
C GLU A 372 -18.48 -10.39 -30.62
N GLY A 373 -17.39 -11.03 -30.17
CA GLY A 373 -16.60 -10.54 -29.05
C GLY A 373 -16.00 -9.14 -29.25
N PHE A 374 -15.64 -8.79 -30.49
CA PHE A 374 -15.15 -7.44 -30.81
C PHE A 374 -16.27 -6.40 -30.76
N PHE A 375 -17.43 -6.70 -31.34
CA PHE A 375 -18.56 -5.75 -31.38
C PHE A 375 -19.25 -5.62 -30.04
N THR A 376 -19.50 -6.72 -29.32
CA THR A 376 -20.08 -6.71 -27.97
C THR A 376 -19.27 -5.82 -27.04
N TYR A 377 -17.93 -5.87 -27.09
CA TYR A 377 -17.08 -4.97 -26.32
C TYR A 377 -17.37 -3.48 -26.58
N ILE A 378 -17.55 -3.08 -27.84
CA ILE A 378 -17.84 -1.69 -28.21
C ILE A 378 -19.27 -1.31 -27.80
N GLU A 379 -20.23 -2.19 -28.04
CA GLU A 379 -21.64 -2.00 -27.69
C GLU A 379 -21.80 -1.83 -26.18
N ASP A 380 -21.15 -2.68 -25.37
CA ASP A 380 -21.16 -2.58 -23.91
C ASP A 380 -20.61 -1.23 -23.43
N HIS A 381 -19.53 -0.73 -24.06
CA HIS A 381 -19.00 0.60 -23.73
C HIS A 381 -20.00 1.70 -24.05
N ILE A 382 -20.67 1.63 -25.20
CA ILE A 382 -21.69 2.63 -25.60
C ILE A 382 -22.89 2.57 -24.65
N GLU A 383 -23.35 1.37 -24.28
CA GLU A 383 -24.49 1.19 -23.37
C GLU A 383 -24.20 1.78 -21.98
N HIS A 384 -22.96 1.67 -21.50
CA HIS A 384 -22.56 2.13 -20.18
C HIS A 384 -21.90 3.53 -20.17
N VAL A 385 -22.08 4.34 -21.22
CA VAL A 385 -21.55 5.72 -21.28
C VAL A 385 -22.07 6.59 -20.12
N ASP A 386 -23.24 6.27 -19.57
CA ASP A 386 -23.80 6.94 -18.40
C ASP A 386 -22.86 6.91 -17.18
N ALA A 387 -22.06 5.86 -17.04
CA ALA A 387 -21.04 5.74 -16.00
C ALA A 387 -19.98 6.85 -16.05
N LEU A 388 -19.76 7.47 -17.22
CA LEU A 388 -18.80 8.58 -17.40
C LEU A 388 -19.35 9.93 -16.90
N PHE A 389 -20.66 10.08 -16.76
CA PHE A 389 -21.28 11.35 -16.34
C PHE A 389 -21.43 11.48 -14.82
N ASP A 390 -21.33 10.37 -14.08
CA ASP A 390 -21.35 10.41 -12.63
C ASP A 390 -19.91 10.40 -12.07
N PRO A 391 -19.48 11.45 -11.35
CA PRO A 391 -18.14 11.53 -10.78
C PRO A 391 -17.86 10.47 -9.72
N ARG A 392 -18.82 9.65 -9.30
CA ARG A 392 -18.59 8.50 -8.41
C ARG A 392 -18.15 7.24 -9.14
N THR A 393 -18.58 7.08 -10.39
CA THR A 393 -18.35 5.87 -11.20
C THR A 393 -17.36 6.11 -12.32
N ALA A 394 -17.25 7.36 -12.81
CA ALA A 394 -16.39 7.72 -13.92
C ALA A 394 -14.92 7.33 -13.65
N PRO A 395 -14.18 6.80 -14.62
CA PRO A 395 -12.74 6.55 -14.47
C PRO A 395 -11.96 7.81 -14.08
N ALA A 396 -10.88 7.65 -13.32
CA ALA A 396 -10.13 8.76 -12.73
C ALA A 396 -9.53 9.72 -13.79
N ASP A 397 -9.10 9.17 -14.92
CA ASP A 397 -8.59 9.89 -16.10
C ASP A 397 -9.67 10.74 -16.79
N THR A 398 -10.94 10.32 -16.74
CA THR A 398 -12.06 11.10 -17.32
C THR A 398 -12.55 12.24 -16.43
N LEU A 399 -12.13 12.31 -15.16
CA LEU A 399 -12.58 13.36 -14.24
C LEU A 399 -12.23 14.77 -14.73
N GLN A 400 -11.07 14.94 -15.37
CA GLN A 400 -10.67 16.24 -15.93
C GLN A 400 -11.58 16.66 -17.09
N TRP A 401 -11.99 15.71 -17.93
CA TRP A 401 -12.95 15.96 -18.99
C TRP A 401 -14.33 16.31 -18.42
N LEU A 402 -14.78 15.61 -17.39
CA LEU A 402 -16.07 15.91 -16.74
C LEU A 402 -16.04 17.29 -16.05
N ALA A 403 -14.94 17.64 -15.39
CA ALA A 403 -14.75 18.94 -14.76
C ALA A 403 -14.82 20.11 -15.76
N CYS A 404 -14.34 19.92 -17.00
CA CYS A 404 -14.35 20.99 -18.00
C CYS A 404 -15.77 21.40 -18.42
N TRP A 405 -16.75 20.50 -18.31
CA TRP A 405 -18.16 20.80 -18.59
C TRP A 405 -18.74 21.83 -17.61
N PHE A 406 -18.20 21.86 -16.39
CA PHE A 406 -18.57 22.81 -15.34
C PHE A 406 -17.66 24.05 -15.31
N GLY A 407 -16.71 24.17 -16.24
CA GLY A 407 -15.70 25.24 -16.23
C GLY A 407 -14.74 25.17 -15.04
N MET A 408 -14.56 23.97 -14.46
CA MET A 408 -13.70 23.73 -13.30
C MET A 408 -12.28 23.39 -13.75
N VAL A 409 -11.30 23.85 -12.97
CA VAL A 409 -9.89 23.45 -13.10
C VAL A 409 -9.55 22.64 -11.85
N LEU A 410 -9.21 21.36 -12.04
CA LEU A 410 -8.79 20.50 -10.95
C LEU A 410 -7.31 20.71 -10.66
N ASP A 411 -6.95 20.78 -9.39
CA ASP A 411 -5.56 20.81 -8.96
C ASP A 411 -4.92 19.42 -9.16
N PRO A 412 -3.79 19.30 -9.90
CA PRO A 412 -3.08 18.03 -10.07
C PRO A 412 -2.62 17.39 -8.76
N LEU A 413 -2.42 18.18 -7.70
CA LEU A 413 -2.01 17.69 -6.38
C LEU A 413 -3.18 17.08 -5.59
N TRP A 414 -4.42 17.28 -6.03
CA TRP A 414 -5.57 16.67 -5.37
C TRP A 414 -5.63 15.17 -5.65
N ASP A 415 -5.93 14.42 -4.61
CA ASP A 415 -6.28 13.02 -4.68
C ASP A 415 -7.60 12.82 -5.45
N GLU A 416 -7.82 11.60 -5.92
CA GLU A 416 -9.00 11.25 -6.71
C GLU A 416 -10.30 11.56 -5.95
N GLN A 417 -10.34 11.28 -4.65
CA GLN A 417 -11.52 11.49 -3.82
C GLN A 417 -11.93 12.97 -3.78
N ARG A 418 -10.98 13.90 -3.60
CA ARG A 418 -11.26 15.34 -3.59
C ARG A 418 -11.68 15.85 -4.96
N ARG A 419 -11.07 15.37 -6.04
CA ARG A 419 -11.49 15.70 -7.42
C ARG A 419 -12.94 15.30 -7.66
N ARG A 420 -13.30 14.05 -7.30
CA ARG A 420 -14.67 13.54 -7.41
C ARG A 420 -15.64 14.34 -6.54
N PHE A 421 -15.25 14.67 -5.32
CA PHE A 421 -16.06 15.49 -4.41
C PHE A 421 -16.35 16.88 -5.02
N PHE A 422 -15.32 17.54 -5.54
CA PHE A 422 -15.45 18.87 -6.13
C PHE A 422 -16.42 18.88 -7.31
N ILE A 423 -16.29 17.93 -8.24
CA ILE A 423 -17.20 17.80 -9.39
C ILE A 423 -18.62 17.46 -8.91
N ARG A 424 -18.77 16.52 -7.98
CA ARG A 424 -20.07 16.08 -7.47
C ARG A 424 -20.88 17.20 -6.86
N TYR A 425 -20.23 18.12 -6.15
CA TYR A 425 -20.88 19.24 -5.47
C TYR A 425 -20.66 20.57 -6.18
N ALA A 426 -20.34 20.56 -7.48
CA ALA A 426 -20.09 21.75 -8.27
C ALA A 426 -21.23 22.77 -8.14
N ASP A 427 -22.49 22.34 -8.20
CA ASP A 427 -23.65 23.24 -8.10
C ASP A 427 -23.74 23.92 -6.72
N HIS A 428 -23.49 23.18 -5.63
CA HIS A 428 -23.51 23.70 -4.27
C HIS A 428 -22.43 24.76 -4.05
N ILE A 429 -21.24 24.53 -4.62
CA ILE A 429 -20.10 25.44 -4.53
C ILE A 429 -20.38 26.70 -5.36
N PHE A 430 -20.74 26.55 -6.63
CA PHE A 430 -20.96 27.68 -7.53
C PHE A 430 -22.14 28.57 -7.12
N ARG A 431 -23.19 28.01 -6.52
CA ARG A 431 -24.31 28.81 -5.96
C ARG A 431 -23.90 29.70 -4.79
N ARG A 432 -22.84 29.35 -4.07
CA ARG A 432 -22.34 30.07 -2.89
C ARG A 432 -21.12 30.94 -3.21
N ARG A 433 -20.66 30.96 -4.47
CA ARG A 433 -19.56 31.81 -4.91
C ARG A 433 -19.84 33.28 -4.59
N GLY A 434 -18.83 34.01 -4.15
CA GLY A 434 -18.97 35.40 -3.71
C GLY A 434 -19.62 35.59 -2.34
N THR A 435 -19.90 34.52 -1.59
CA THR A 435 -20.39 34.60 -0.21
C THR A 435 -19.30 34.16 0.78
N LEU A 436 -19.41 34.55 2.05
CA LEU A 436 -18.51 34.07 3.11
C LEU A 436 -18.53 32.54 3.22
N ALA A 437 -19.71 31.94 3.07
CA ALA A 437 -19.91 30.50 3.03
C ALA A 437 -19.09 29.86 1.89
N GLY A 438 -19.15 30.43 0.69
CA GLY A 438 -18.40 29.95 -0.47
C GLY A 438 -16.89 30.05 -0.27
N LEU A 439 -16.41 31.19 0.24
CA LEU A 439 -15.00 31.38 0.58
C LEU A 439 -14.52 30.37 1.62
N GLN A 440 -15.34 30.11 2.65
CA GLN A 440 -15.01 29.13 3.68
C GLN A 440 -14.96 27.71 3.13
N ILE A 441 -15.89 27.33 2.25
CA ILE A 441 -15.90 26.04 1.55
C ILE A 441 -14.65 25.90 0.67
N ALA A 442 -14.32 26.90 -0.16
CA ALA A 442 -13.19 26.85 -1.09
C ALA A 442 -11.83 26.74 -0.37
N LEU A 443 -11.64 27.51 0.70
CA LEU A 443 -10.41 27.44 1.49
C LEU A 443 -10.27 26.12 2.26
N ARG A 444 -11.36 25.60 2.84
CA ARG A 444 -11.33 24.32 3.54
C ARG A 444 -11.15 23.14 2.59
N LEU A 445 -11.70 23.20 1.37
CA LEU A 445 -11.44 22.21 0.31
C LEU A 445 -9.94 22.12 -0.04
N TYR A 446 -9.21 23.23 0.04
CA TYR A 446 -7.76 23.25 -0.17
C TYR A 446 -6.98 22.78 1.06
N LEU A 447 -7.33 23.30 2.25
CA LEU A 447 -6.53 23.15 3.47
C LEU A 447 -6.80 21.88 4.27
N GLU A 448 -8.01 21.33 4.22
CA GLU A 448 -8.35 20.14 5.01
C GLU A 448 -7.91 18.87 4.27
N PRO A 449 -7.28 17.90 4.96
CA PRO A 449 -6.84 16.66 4.32
C PRO A 449 -8.03 15.81 3.87
N ASN A 450 -9.08 15.75 4.69
CA ASN A 450 -10.29 14.96 4.43
C ASN A 450 -11.48 15.90 4.22
N VAL A 451 -12.16 15.75 3.08
CA VAL A 451 -13.30 16.59 2.71
C VAL A 451 -14.54 15.73 2.53
N ASP A 452 -15.61 16.09 3.23
CA ASP A 452 -16.91 15.43 3.15
C ASP A 452 -18.06 16.44 3.09
N ALA A 453 -19.30 15.96 3.11
CA ALA A 453 -20.47 16.81 2.99
C ALA A 453 -20.68 17.76 4.20
N SER A 454 -19.99 17.54 5.33
CA SER A 454 -20.06 18.44 6.49
C SER A 454 -19.49 19.83 6.17
N LEU A 455 -18.68 19.95 5.11
CA LEU A 455 -18.18 21.21 4.58
C LEU A 455 -19.29 22.23 4.31
N PHE A 456 -20.49 21.74 3.93
CA PHE A 456 -21.63 22.58 3.59
C PHE A 456 -22.50 22.97 4.77
N ASP A 457 -22.27 22.41 5.95
CA ASP A 457 -22.97 22.72 7.21
C ASP A 457 -22.33 23.95 7.89
N PRO A 458 -23.08 25.06 8.04
CA PRO A 458 -22.59 26.24 8.75
C PRO A 458 -22.17 25.98 10.20
N ALA A 459 -22.74 24.99 10.88
CA ALA A 459 -22.38 24.66 12.27
C ALA A 459 -20.92 24.16 12.36
N CYS A 460 -20.43 23.50 11.31
CA CYS A 460 -19.06 23.01 11.23
C CYS A 460 -18.02 24.12 10.97
N TRP A 461 -18.44 25.37 10.73
CA TRP A 461 -17.55 26.49 10.41
C TRP A 461 -16.99 27.18 11.64
N GLU A 462 -17.64 27.05 12.79
CA GLU A 462 -17.22 27.73 14.01
C GLU A 462 -15.93 27.16 14.62
N GLY A 463 -15.65 25.87 14.41
CA GLY A 463 -14.43 25.19 14.86
C GLY A 463 -13.37 24.98 13.78
N GLY A 464 -13.56 25.55 12.59
CA GLY A 464 -12.75 25.24 11.42
C GLY A 464 -11.36 25.88 11.40
N VAL A 465 -10.52 25.34 10.52
CA VAL A 465 -9.13 25.75 10.21
C VAL A 465 -9.06 27.20 9.65
N VAL A 466 -10.17 27.70 9.11
CA VAL A 466 -10.29 29.01 8.45
C VAL A 466 -11.30 29.87 9.21
N ARG A 467 -10.98 31.15 9.45
CA ARG A 467 -11.96 32.14 9.92
C ARG A 467 -11.99 33.35 9.02
N ILE A 468 -13.18 33.90 8.81
CA ILE A 468 -13.35 35.12 8.01
C ILE A 468 -14.03 36.17 8.90
N VAL A 469 -13.39 37.33 9.02
CA VAL A 469 -13.84 38.43 9.88
C VAL A 469 -14.09 39.65 9.00
N GLU A 470 -15.35 40.05 8.90
CA GLU A 470 -15.72 41.29 8.20
C GLU A 470 -15.35 42.51 9.04
N ARG A 471 -14.66 43.49 8.45
CA ARG A 471 -14.10 44.62 9.21
C ARG A 471 -15.14 45.55 9.81
N PHE A 472 -16.33 45.68 9.22
CA PHE A 472 -17.41 46.47 9.83
C PHE A 472 -17.90 45.89 11.17
N ARG A 473 -17.66 44.59 11.46
CA ARG A 473 -17.95 43.98 12.77
C ARG A 473 -16.91 44.35 13.83
N THR A 474 -15.77 44.88 13.41
CA THR A 474 -14.69 45.31 14.29
C THR A 474 -14.71 46.82 14.44
N ARG A 475 -14.99 47.33 15.65
CA ARG A 475 -14.79 48.75 15.94
C ARG A 475 -13.30 49.01 16.18
N LYS A 476 -12.76 50.05 15.56
CA LYS A 476 -11.51 50.67 16.04
C LYS A 476 -11.88 51.49 17.28
N LEU A 477 -11.41 51.07 18.45
CA LEU A 477 -11.42 51.94 19.62
C LEU A 477 -10.30 52.97 19.37
N SER A 478 -10.63 54.26 19.36
CA SER A 478 -9.60 55.31 19.39
C SER A 478 -8.77 55.15 20.66
N GLY A 479 -7.45 55.32 20.61
CA GLY A 479 -6.59 55.24 21.81
C GLY A 479 -7.06 56.15 22.97
N ALA A 480 -7.77 57.24 22.66
CA ALA A 480 -8.43 58.11 23.63
C ALA A 480 -9.49 57.38 24.50
N ALA A 481 -10.16 56.36 23.97
CA ALA A 481 -11.12 55.54 24.70
C ALA A 481 -10.43 54.51 25.63
N LEU A 482 -9.14 54.21 25.40
CA LEU A 482 -8.29 53.40 26.28
C LEU A 482 -7.45 54.23 27.27
N GLY A 483 -7.60 55.58 27.26
CA GLY A 483 -6.89 56.47 28.18
C GLY A 483 -5.53 56.97 27.68
N ASP A 484 -5.20 56.76 26.40
CA ASP A 484 -4.03 57.38 25.78
C ASP A 484 -4.35 58.85 25.40
N ALA A 485 -3.74 59.78 26.14
CA ALA A 485 -3.92 61.22 25.95
C ALA A 485 -3.29 61.75 24.65
N THR A 486 -2.53 60.94 23.91
CA THR A 486 -1.87 61.32 22.66
C THR A 486 -2.56 60.79 21.40
N ALA A 487 -3.58 59.94 21.55
CA ALA A 487 -4.29 59.35 20.42
C ALA A 487 -5.35 60.31 19.85
N GLU A 488 -5.27 60.60 18.55
CA GLU A 488 -6.30 61.36 17.83
C GLU A 488 -7.66 60.63 17.92
N SER A 489 -8.69 61.37 18.31
CA SER A 489 -10.08 60.88 18.38
C SER A 489 -10.68 60.80 16.97
N GLY A 490 -10.20 59.87 16.16
CA GLY A 490 -10.82 59.51 14.88
C GLY A 490 -11.85 58.41 15.08
N SER A 491 -13.14 58.74 15.09
CA SER A 491 -14.18 57.71 14.90
C SER A 491 -14.20 57.32 13.43
N THR A 492 -13.76 56.10 13.09
CA THR A 492 -13.96 55.56 11.73
C THR A 492 -15.44 55.23 11.58
N ASP A 493 -16.11 55.76 10.54
CA ASP A 493 -17.49 55.39 10.25
C ASP A 493 -17.50 53.90 9.85
N PRO A 494 -18.34 53.03 10.45
CA PRO A 494 -18.48 51.64 10.04
C PRO A 494 -18.72 51.45 8.54
N ALA A 495 -19.30 52.45 7.85
CA ALA A 495 -19.49 52.46 6.41
C ALA A 495 -18.16 52.44 5.61
N ASP A 496 -17.09 53.06 6.14
CA ASP A 496 -15.78 53.13 5.46
C ASP A 496 -15.03 51.78 5.50
N GLU A 497 -15.41 50.88 6.40
CA GLU A 497 -14.85 49.52 6.53
C GLU A 497 -15.80 48.44 5.93
N ALA A 498 -16.87 48.86 5.26
CA ALA A 498 -17.73 47.96 4.49
C ALA A 498 -16.97 47.35 3.30
N HIS A 499 -17.40 46.16 2.85
CA HIS A 499 -16.77 45.40 1.75
C HIS A 499 -15.30 44.97 1.99
N ARG A 500 -14.82 45.09 3.22
CA ARG A 500 -13.49 44.65 3.64
C ARG A 500 -13.58 43.50 4.63
N PHE A 501 -12.79 42.45 4.41
CA PHE A 501 -12.73 41.31 5.32
C PHE A 501 -11.30 40.79 5.49
N THR A 502 -11.04 40.16 6.62
CA THR A 502 -9.77 39.50 6.92
C THR A 502 -10.00 38.00 6.95
N VAL A 503 -9.18 37.25 6.20
CA VAL A 503 -9.17 35.78 6.24
C VAL A 503 -8.02 35.35 7.14
N LEU A 504 -8.36 34.59 8.18
CA LEU A 504 -7.43 34.03 9.14
C LEU A 504 -7.17 32.57 8.81
N LEU A 505 -5.90 32.26 8.62
CA LEU A 505 -5.40 30.95 8.26
C LEU A 505 -4.48 30.38 9.36
N PRO A 506 -4.26 29.05 9.36
CA PRO A 506 -3.29 28.40 10.24
C PRO A 506 -1.88 28.95 10.05
N HIS A 507 -1.04 28.74 11.08
CA HIS A 507 0.32 29.27 11.09
C HIS A 507 1.34 28.35 10.45
N ASP A 508 1.04 27.06 10.42
CA ASP A 508 1.81 25.97 9.86
C ASP A 508 1.80 25.95 8.33
N LEU A 509 1.08 26.88 7.68
CA LEU A 509 1.12 27.04 6.24
C LEU A 509 2.42 27.72 5.79
N ASP A 510 3.09 27.07 4.84
CA ASP A 510 4.23 27.65 4.14
C ASP A 510 3.81 28.82 3.24
N ASP A 511 4.79 29.54 2.69
CA ASP A 511 4.52 30.73 1.88
C ASP A 511 3.86 30.39 0.53
N GLU A 512 4.05 29.18 0.00
CA GLU A 512 3.42 28.73 -1.25
C GLU A 512 1.94 28.43 -1.04
N GLN A 513 1.61 27.73 0.05
CA GLN A 513 0.25 27.45 0.51
C GLN A 513 -0.51 28.73 0.84
N LEU A 514 0.16 29.69 1.49
CA LEU A 514 -0.42 31.00 1.76
C LEU A 514 -0.73 31.77 0.47
N ALA A 515 0.20 31.75 -0.50
CA ALA A 515 -0.01 32.36 -1.80
C ALA A 515 -1.15 31.67 -2.59
N MET A 516 -1.26 30.35 -2.51
CA MET A 516 -2.37 29.61 -3.11
C MET A 516 -3.71 29.97 -2.48
N ALA A 517 -3.79 30.02 -1.15
CA ALA A 517 -4.98 30.46 -0.44
C ALA A 517 -5.40 31.87 -0.87
N GLY A 518 -4.44 32.78 -1.08
CA GLY A 518 -4.70 34.11 -1.64
C GLY A 518 -5.31 34.07 -3.03
N ARG A 519 -4.76 33.26 -3.94
CA ARG A 519 -5.31 33.07 -5.28
C ARG A 519 -6.74 32.52 -5.25
N ILE A 520 -7.02 31.58 -4.35
CA ILE A 520 -8.37 31.02 -4.15
C ILE A 520 -9.34 32.12 -3.70
N VAL A 521 -8.96 32.94 -2.72
CA VAL A 521 -9.80 34.05 -2.25
C VAL A 521 -10.04 35.08 -3.35
N ASP A 522 -9.01 35.43 -4.13
CA ASP A 522 -9.15 36.35 -5.26
C ASP A 522 -10.11 35.85 -6.34
N LEU A 523 -10.11 34.53 -6.60
CA LEU A 523 -10.99 33.91 -7.58
C LEU A 523 -12.44 33.81 -7.09
N GLU A 524 -12.65 33.63 -5.79
CA GLU A 524 -13.98 33.41 -5.19
C GLU A 524 -14.65 34.70 -4.69
N LYS A 525 -13.89 35.76 -4.38
CA LYS A 525 -14.44 37.00 -3.84
C LYS A 525 -15.22 37.81 -4.89
N PRO A 526 -16.25 38.57 -4.49
CA PRO A 526 -16.85 39.57 -5.37
C PRO A 526 -15.84 40.65 -5.75
N ALA A 527 -15.88 41.11 -7.00
CA ALA A 527 -14.92 42.10 -7.53
C ALA A 527 -14.83 43.41 -6.71
N HIS A 528 -15.92 43.83 -6.07
CA HIS A 528 -16.00 45.07 -5.28
C HIS A 528 -15.49 44.94 -3.83
N THR A 529 -14.97 43.77 -3.44
CA THR A 529 -14.50 43.52 -2.06
C THR A 529 -12.98 43.49 -1.98
N GLU A 530 -12.44 43.95 -0.87
CA GLU A 530 -11.01 43.88 -0.55
C GLU A 530 -10.79 42.91 0.60
N PHE A 531 -9.69 42.16 0.58
CA PHE A 531 -9.36 41.22 1.63
C PHE A 531 -7.92 41.36 2.08
N GLU A 532 -7.66 40.90 3.30
CA GLU A 532 -6.33 40.75 3.86
C GLU A 532 -6.19 39.31 4.37
N LEU A 533 -5.08 38.65 4.03
CA LEU A 533 -4.72 37.37 4.62
C LEU A 533 -3.86 37.61 5.85
N LYS A 534 -4.24 37.01 6.98
CA LYS A 534 -3.43 36.99 8.19
C LYS A 534 -3.34 35.56 8.71
N ARG A 535 -2.22 35.22 9.35
CA ARG A 535 -2.15 34.00 10.16
C ARG A 535 -2.83 34.28 11.50
N PHE A 536 -3.34 33.24 12.18
CA PHE A 536 -4.01 33.43 13.48
C PHE A 536 -3.18 34.24 14.49
N TRP A 537 -1.85 34.09 14.49
CA TRP A 537 -0.95 34.78 15.41
C TRP A 537 -0.71 36.25 15.07
N ASP A 538 -0.95 36.66 13.82
CA ASP A 538 -0.72 38.05 13.40
C ASP A 538 -1.68 39.02 14.10
N LEU A 539 -2.83 38.52 14.57
CA LEU A 539 -3.81 39.27 15.36
C LEU A 539 -3.56 39.24 16.88
N PHE A 540 -2.60 38.45 17.39
CA PHE A 540 -2.22 38.45 18.81
C PHE A 540 -1.31 39.65 19.14
N ARG A 541 -1.79 40.84 18.79
CA ARG A 541 -1.24 42.13 19.19
C ARG A 541 -2.21 42.77 20.17
N VAL A 542 -1.65 43.46 21.17
CA VAL A 542 -2.45 44.28 22.08
C VAL A 542 -3.26 45.27 21.23
N GLU A 543 -4.55 45.44 21.54
CA GLU A 543 -5.56 46.23 20.79
C GLU A 543 -6.18 45.59 19.53
N GLU A 544 -5.56 44.55 18.94
CA GLU A 544 -6.10 43.89 17.73
C GLU A 544 -6.94 42.65 18.03
N ALA A 545 -6.62 41.89 19.08
CA ALA A 545 -7.31 40.65 19.45
C ALA A 545 -8.67 40.87 20.13
N ARG A 546 -9.72 40.20 19.64
CA ARG A 546 -11.12 40.24 20.13
C ARG A 546 -11.64 38.84 20.43
N LEU A 547 -11.88 38.59 21.70
CA LEU A 547 -12.41 37.31 22.16
C LEU A 547 -13.83 37.03 21.61
N GLY A 548 -14.04 35.84 21.05
CA GLY A 548 -15.31 35.40 20.47
C GLY A 548 -15.50 35.78 18.99
N LEU A 549 -14.60 36.60 18.41
CA LEU A 549 -14.65 37.02 17.00
C LEU A 549 -13.45 36.49 16.20
N ASP A 550 -12.29 37.10 16.37
CA ASP A 550 -11.05 36.67 15.73
C ASP A 550 -10.28 35.66 16.60
N THR A 551 -10.43 35.77 17.93
CA THR A 551 -9.69 35.00 18.93
C THR A 551 -10.65 34.17 19.78
N ARG A 552 -10.31 32.91 20.08
CA ARG A 552 -11.09 32.06 21.01
C ARG A 552 -10.15 31.53 22.08
N LEU A 553 -10.60 31.50 23.34
CA LEU A 553 -9.92 30.78 24.41
C LEU A 553 -10.43 29.34 24.41
N GLY A 554 -9.51 28.38 24.35
CA GLY A 554 -9.81 26.94 24.34
C GLY A 554 -8.52 26.15 24.56
N GLU A 555 -8.64 24.83 24.62
CA GLU A 555 -7.47 23.94 24.69
C GLU A 555 -6.61 24.14 23.43
N SER A 556 -5.36 24.58 23.60
CA SER A 556 -4.45 24.82 22.48
C SER A 556 -3.82 23.51 22.02
N SER A 557 -3.67 23.30 20.72
CA SER A 557 -2.88 22.19 20.16
C SER A 557 -1.35 22.35 20.37
N ARG A 558 -0.89 23.47 20.96
CA ARG A 558 0.54 23.83 21.06
C ARG A 558 1.20 23.50 22.39
N PHE A 559 0.52 22.78 23.28
CA PHE A 559 1.18 22.11 24.40
C PHE A 559 0.70 20.65 24.49
N LEU A 560 1.23 19.82 23.59
CA LEU A 560 1.40 18.41 23.88
C LEU A 560 2.80 18.26 24.51
N PRO A 561 2.92 18.01 25.82
CA PRO A 561 4.19 17.55 26.36
C PRO A 561 4.56 16.25 25.66
N LEU A 562 5.60 16.26 24.83
CA LEU A 562 6.19 15.03 24.29
C LEU A 562 6.84 14.28 25.44
N ILE A 563 6.29 13.12 25.79
CA ILE A 563 6.90 12.20 26.74
C ILE A 563 7.83 11.31 25.93
N LEU A 564 9.14 11.45 26.17
CA LEU A 564 10.17 10.59 25.60
C LEU A 564 9.88 9.14 25.98
N GLY A 565 9.54 8.31 24.98
CA GLY A 565 9.17 6.90 25.15
C GLY A 565 7.68 6.58 24.95
N GLU A 566 6.80 7.57 24.86
CA GLU A 566 5.34 7.33 24.71
C GLU A 566 4.70 8.07 23.51
N SER A 567 5.40 9.00 22.86
CA SER A 567 4.89 9.75 21.70
C SER A 567 5.71 9.45 20.44
N TYR A 568 5.04 9.17 19.30
CA TYR A 568 5.67 8.86 18.01
C TYR A 568 5.44 9.98 16.98
N LEU A 569 6.43 10.26 16.13
CA LEU A 569 6.29 11.12 14.94
C LEU A 569 5.62 10.31 13.80
N ALA A 570 4.74 10.97 13.04
CA ALA A 570 3.85 10.36 12.05
C ALA A 570 4.53 9.40 11.06
N GLY A 571 3.85 8.29 10.76
CA GLY A 571 4.22 7.34 9.71
C GLY A 571 3.41 7.54 8.43
N SER A 572 3.98 7.17 7.28
CA SER A 572 3.27 7.02 6.00
C SER A 572 3.54 5.64 5.40
N TYR A 573 2.57 5.11 4.67
CA TYR A 573 2.63 3.80 4.02
C TYR A 573 2.78 3.94 2.50
N LEU A 574 3.63 3.11 1.91
CA LEU A 574 3.47 2.63 0.53
C LEU A 574 3.58 1.09 0.55
N PRO A 575 2.50 0.36 0.23
CA PRO A 575 2.42 -1.11 0.33
C PRO A 575 2.61 -1.86 -0.99
N ALA A 576 3.17 -3.07 -0.91
CA ALA A 576 2.84 -4.25 -1.73
C ALA A 576 3.36 -5.54 -1.02
N ALA A 577 2.82 -6.74 -1.22
CA ALA A 577 1.49 -7.23 -0.84
C ALA A 577 1.65 -8.65 -0.25
N TYR A 578 0.63 -9.08 0.52
CA TYR A 578 0.32 -10.43 1.01
C TYR A 578 0.99 -11.61 0.28
N PRO A 579 1.57 -12.61 0.99
CA PRO A 579 1.48 -12.88 2.43
C PRO A 579 2.72 -12.47 3.26
N PHE A 580 3.65 -11.68 2.73
CA PHE A 580 4.91 -11.34 3.41
C PHE A 580 4.81 -10.21 4.45
N ASP A 581 3.68 -9.51 4.48
CA ASP A 581 3.39 -8.35 5.33
C ASP A 581 2.56 -8.68 6.59
N VAL A 582 2.05 -9.91 6.70
CA VAL A 582 1.19 -10.34 7.82
C VAL A 582 1.97 -10.38 9.14
N GLU A 583 1.49 -9.57 10.09
CA GLU A 583 2.08 -9.33 11.42
C GLU A 583 2.19 -10.63 12.24
N ASP A 584 1.15 -11.47 12.14
CA ASP A 584 0.98 -12.71 12.91
C ASP A 584 1.38 -13.98 12.15
N ARG A 585 2.19 -13.88 11.09
CA ARG A 585 2.61 -15.07 10.33
C ARG A 585 3.45 -15.99 11.21
N ILE A 586 2.97 -17.21 11.43
CA ILE A 586 3.70 -18.31 12.06
C ILE A 586 4.18 -19.24 10.95
N ILE A 587 5.50 -19.45 10.86
CA ILE A 587 6.08 -20.46 9.99
C ILE A 587 6.29 -21.73 10.82
N VAL A 588 5.55 -22.79 10.45
CA VAL A 588 5.71 -24.13 11.02
C VAL A 588 7.16 -24.57 10.85
N GLU A 589 7.75 -25.17 11.88
CA GLU A 589 9.18 -25.57 11.98
C GLU A 589 10.18 -24.44 12.32
N ARG A 590 9.85 -23.17 12.09
CA ARG A 590 10.69 -22.02 12.52
C ARG A 590 10.21 -21.38 13.82
N ASP A 591 8.91 -21.13 13.95
CA ASP A 591 8.32 -20.36 15.05
C ASP A 591 7.68 -21.30 16.10
N ARG A 592 8.06 -21.20 17.38
CA ARG A 592 7.49 -22.04 18.47
C ARG A 592 6.20 -21.43 19.04
N ILE A 593 5.08 -22.14 18.90
CA ILE A 593 3.73 -21.73 19.31
C ILE A 593 3.62 -21.37 20.82
N GLY A 594 4.51 -21.89 21.68
CA GLY A 594 4.55 -21.57 23.12
C GLY A 594 5.42 -20.39 23.54
N GLY A 595 6.16 -19.76 22.61
CA GLY A 595 7.02 -18.59 22.87
C GLY A 595 6.36 -17.24 22.56
N LEU A 596 5.13 -17.26 22.05
CA LEU A 596 4.36 -16.07 21.70
C LEU A 596 3.45 -15.73 22.90
N ARG A 597 3.59 -14.51 23.46
CA ARG A 597 2.62 -14.05 24.46
C ARG A 597 1.25 -13.94 23.79
N PRO A 598 0.16 -14.36 24.45
CA PRO A 598 -1.18 -14.07 23.95
C PRO A 598 -1.39 -12.54 23.92
N LEU A 599 -2.10 -12.08 22.89
CA LEU A 599 -2.53 -10.69 22.68
C LEU A 599 -3.13 -10.06 23.94
#